data_AF-B0T653-F1
#
_entry.id   AF-B0T653-F1
#
_cell.length_a   1.000
_cell.length_b   1.000
_cell.length_c   1.000
_cell.angle_alpha   90.00
_cell.angle_beta   90.00
_cell.angle_gamma   90.00
#
_symmetry.space_group_name_H-M   'P 1'
#
loop_
_entity.id
_entity.type
_entity.pdbx_description
1 polymer ?
#
loop_
_entity_poly.entity_id
_entity_poly.type
_entity_poly.pdbx_seq_one_letter_code
_entity_poly.pdbx_strand_id
1 'polypeptide(L)'
;MTNPTLNVTRFARANKTARAQDTYSAPLYGDRNMVEGLEGILQLQREQVGQPCLWSFGRYSSNHSKDSFIGADAITLEWDIRSEQELRDALSKIGWAHLIVDTENKTCNSIAVVFPLEEPITDPVLYTRAASLLVAILDVYLLQDGCWTITYLTQARPLAKIEFENGLVLNAANFAAKHRTWFVKAADYMVGKKRAQTAIPDGIQKLMQRAAATKAQLGEPTGLDLWEGL
;
A
#
# COMPACT_ATOMS: atom_id res chain seq x y z
N MET A 1 13.54 -22.34 -0.48
CA MET A 1 13.07 -20.96 -0.74
C MET A 1 13.84 -20.05 0.18
N THR A 2 14.39 -18.95 -0.34
CA THR A 2 14.98 -17.87 0.47
C THR A 2 13.85 -17.17 1.23
N ASN A 3 14.01 -17.00 2.55
CA ASN A 3 13.09 -16.24 3.38
C ASN A 3 13.60 -14.79 3.42
N PRO A 4 13.02 -13.85 2.64
CA PRO A 4 13.54 -12.49 2.55
C PRO A 4 13.38 -11.77 3.90
N THR A 5 14.37 -10.95 4.24
CA THR A 5 14.25 -10.02 5.37
C THR A 5 13.76 -8.69 4.84
N LEU A 6 12.64 -8.22 5.38
CA LEU A 6 12.07 -6.92 5.05
C LEU A 6 12.57 -5.88 6.05
N ASN A 7 12.76 -4.66 5.58
CA ASN A 7 13.03 -3.50 6.43
C ASN A 7 11.89 -2.50 6.32
N VAL A 8 11.49 -1.93 7.46
CA VAL A 8 10.50 -0.86 7.54
C VAL A 8 11.14 0.32 8.24
N THR A 9 11.40 1.38 7.47
CA THR A 9 11.93 2.63 7.99
C THR A 9 10.79 3.59 8.31
N ARG A 10 10.78 4.14 9.52
CA ARG A 10 9.76 5.10 9.97
C ARG A 10 10.22 6.55 9.88
N PHE A 11 9.26 7.42 9.56
CA PHE A 11 9.45 8.86 9.44
C PHE A 11 8.36 9.61 10.21
N ALA A 12 8.72 10.74 10.82
CA ALA A 12 7.74 11.61 11.48
C ALA A 12 7.01 12.54 10.51
N ARG A 13 7.58 12.81 9.32
CA ARG A 13 7.03 13.77 8.34
C ARG A 13 7.32 13.32 6.92
N ALA A 14 6.40 13.63 6.00
CA ALA A 14 6.54 13.33 4.58
C ALA A 14 7.21 14.48 3.81
N ASN A 15 8.50 14.69 4.02
CA ASN A 15 9.28 15.66 3.24
C ASN A 15 10.73 15.19 3.02
N LYS A 16 11.44 15.80 2.07
CA LYS A 16 12.81 15.40 1.69
C LYS A 16 13.85 15.58 2.80
N THR A 17 13.55 16.43 3.78
CA THR A 17 14.41 16.71 4.93
C THR A 17 14.11 15.79 6.12
N ALA A 18 13.09 14.94 6.02
CA ALA A 18 12.72 14.02 7.08
C ALA A 18 13.84 13.00 7.24
N ARG A 19 14.34 12.86 8.47
CA ARG A 19 15.33 11.84 8.80
C ARG A 19 14.64 10.51 9.02
N ALA A 20 15.27 9.43 8.55
CA ALA A 20 14.92 8.09 9.01
C ALA A 20 15.06 8.06 10.53
N GLN A 21 13.99 7.72 11.24
CA GLN A 21 14.02 7.72 12.71
C GLN A 21 14.51 6.39 13.26
N ASP A 22 13.88 5.32 12.78
CA ASP A 22 14.29 3.95 13.07
C ASP A 22 14.00 3.07 11.87
N THR A 23 14.59 1.88 11.88
CA THR A 23 14.34 0.84 10.89
C THR A 23 14.17 -0.47 11.64
N TYR A 24 13.01 -1.09 11.42
CA TYR A 24 12.72 -2.41 11.92
C TYR A 24 13.01 -3.44 10.83
N SER A 25 13.61 -4.56 11.21
CA SER A 25 13.99 -5.63 10.28
C SER A 25 13.46 -6.97 10.79
N ALA A 26 12.76 -7.71 9.93
CA ALA A 26 12.25 -9.04 10.26
C ALA A 26 12.14 -9.91 9.01
N PRO A 27 12.25 -11.24 9.14
CA PRO A 27 11.97 -12.15 8.05
C PRO A 27 10.50 -12.07 7.62
N LEU A 28 10.20 -12.37 6.37
CA LEU A 28 8.82 -12.46 5.88
C LEU A 28 8.07 -13.66 6.49
N TYR A 29 8.75 -14.79 6.63
CA TYR A 29 8.19 -16.03 7.18
C TYR A 29 8.86 -16.43 8.51
N GLY A 30 8.16 -17.25 9.30
CA GLY A 30 8.66 -17.82 10.56
C GLY A 30 8.17 -17.07 11.81
N ASP A 31 8.73 -17.45 12.96
CA ASP A 31 8.44 -16.80 14.25
C ASP A 31 9.06 -15.40 14.27
N ARG A 32 8.36 -14.39 14.84
CA ARG A 32 8.80 -12.98 14.81
C ARG A 32 8.99 -12.44 13.40
N ASN A 33 8.04 -12.76 12.53
CA ASN A 33 8.02 -12.27 11.16
C ASN A 33 7.62 -10.78 11.07
N MET A 34 7.65 -10.25 9.85
CA MET A 34 7.33 -8.86 9.57
C MET A 34 5.91 -8.46 10.01
N VAL A 35 4.93 -9.37 10.00
CA VAL A 35 3.57 -9.06 10.48
C VAL A 35 3.59 -8.74 11.96
N GLU A 36 4.14 -9.63 12.79
CA GLU A 36 4.26 -9.42 14.25
C GLU A 36 5.04 -8.13 14.57
N GLY A 37 6.10 -7.87 13.80
CA GLY A 37 6.90 -6.66 13.93
C GLY A 37 6.12 -5.38 13.66
N LEU A 38 5.36 -5.36 12.56
CA LEU A 38 4.51 -4.22 12.22
C LEU A 38 3.37 -4.03 13.21
N GLU A 39 2.76 -5.11 13.70
CA GLU A 39 1.75 -5.05 14.78
C GLU A 39 2.34 -4.42 16.05
N GLY A 40 3.57 -4.78 16.42
CA GLY A 40 4.30 -4.14 17.52
C GLY A 40 4.54 -2.64 17.29
N ILE A 41 4.88 -2.24 16.07
CA ILE A 41 5.02 -0.81 15.70
C ILE A 41 3.67 -0.08 15.83
N LEU A 42 2.58 -0.68 15.34
CA LEU A 42 1.24 -0.11 15.48
C LEU A 42 0.84 0.03 16.95
N GLN A 43 1.16 -0.95 17.78
CA GLN A 43 0.90 -0.88 19.22
C GLN A 43 1.64 0.31 19.85
N LEU A 44 2.91 0.52 19.51
CA LEU A 44 3.67 1.69 19.97
C LEU A 44 3.02 3.01 19.53
N GLN A 45 2.50 3.08 18.30
CA GLN A 45 1.80 4.27 17.80
C GLN A 45 0.49 4.55 18.53
N ARG A 46 -0.24 3.51 18.97
CA ARG A 46 -1.47 3.66 19.77
C ARG A 46 -1.17 4.19 21.17
N GLU A 47 -0.12 3.67 21.78
CA GLU A 47 0.21 3.93 23.19
C GLU A 47 0.95 5.25 23.40
N GLN A 48 1.64 5.76 22.37
CA GLN A 48 2.55 6.91 22.51
C GLN A 48 2.21 8.02 21.50
N VAL A 49 1.83 9.17 22.04
CA VAL A 49 1.54 10.38 21.24
C VAL A 49 2.81 10.87 20.54
N GLY A 50 2.69 11.19 19.25
CA GLY A 50 3.79 11.78 18.47
C GLY A 50 4.75 10.77 17.85
N GLN A 51 4.45 9.47 17.93
CA GLN A 51 5.23 8.43 17.25
C GLN A 51 5.23 8.61 15.72
N PRO A 52 6.34 8.27 15.04
CA PRO A 52 6.38 8.18 13.58
C PRO A 52 5.28 7.27 13.02
N CYS A 53 4.43 7.84 12.18
CA CYS A 53 3.32 7.14 11.53
C CYS A 53 3.57 6.84 10.04
N LEU A 54 4.60 7.44 9.44
CA LEU A 54 4.92 7.23 8.03
C LEU A 54 5.94 6.11 7.88
N TRP A 55 5.65 5.17 6.98
CA TRP A 55 6.45 3.98 6.73
C TRP A 55 6.95 3.95 5.29
N SER A 56 8.16 3.41 5.14
CA SER A 56 8.75 3.02 3.87
C SER A 56 9.34 1.63 4.02
N PHE A 57 9.19 0.78 3.01
CA PHE A 57 9.97 -0.45 2.87
C PHE A 57 11.31 -0.21 2.17
N GLY A 58 11.69 1.06 2.03
CA GLY A 58 13.00 1.53 1.59
C GLY A 58 13.95 1.76 2.75
N ARG A 59 15.23 1.47 2.52
CA ARG A 59 16.35 1.76 3.40
C ARG A 59 17.04 3.05 2.97
N TYR A 60 17.44 3.86 3.95
CA TYR A 60 18.05 5.16 3.71
C TYR A 60 19.30 5.33 4.59
N SER A 61 20.33 5.99 4.06
CA SER A 61 21.54 6.31 4.83
C SER A 61 21.36 7.49 5.78
N SER A 62 20.44 8.41 5.47
CA SER A 62 20.16 9.58 6.31
C SER A 62 18.74 10.12 6.15
N ASN A 63 18.48 10.85 5.06
CA ASN A 63 17.22 11.57 4.84
C ASN A 63 16.31 10.79 3.87
N HIS A 64 15.02 11.14 3.88
CA HIS A 64 14.03 10.65 2.93
C HIS A 64 14.20 11.31 1.55
N SER A 65 15.32 11.02 0.90
CA SER A 65 15.67 11.55 -0.43
C SER A 65 16.16 10.41 -1.33
N LYS A 66 16.12 10.66 -2.65
CA LYS A 66 16.66 9.71 -3.63
C LYS A 66 18.17 9.51 -3.46
N ASP A 67 18.90 10.56 -3.09
CA ASP A 67 20.37 10.52 -2.96
C ASP A 67 20.82 9.71 -1.73
N SER A 68 19.96 9.62 -0.72
CA SER A 68 20.22 8.84 0.49
C SER A 68 19.59 7.44 0.44
N PHE A 69 18.92 7.09 -0.66
CA PHE A 69 18.25 5.82 -0.81
C PHE A 69 19.27 4.69 -1.07
N ILE A 70 19.17 3.61 -0.29
CA ILE A 70 20.08 2.45 -0.36
C ILE A 70 19.43 1.32 -1.17
N GLY A 71 18.16 1.01 -0.91
CA GLY A 71 17.44 -0.08 -1.55
C GLY A 71 16.05 -0.29 -0.95
N ALA A 72 15.13 -0.91 -1.68
CA ALA A 72 13.78 -1.26 -1.21
C ALA A 72 13.61 -2.77 -1.19
N ASP A 73 13.11 -3.29 -0.08
CA ASP A 73 12.88 -4.73 0.12
C ASP A 73 11.43 -5.13 -0.24
N ALA A 74 10.57 -4.15 -0.51
CA ALA A 74 9.22 -4.37 -1.01
C ALA A 74 8.78 -3.24 -1.96
N ILE A 75 7.83 -3.54 -2.84
CA ILE A 75 7.08 -2.53 -3.58
C ILE A 75 5.81 -2.22 -2.81
N THR A 76 5.54 -0.94 -2.56
CA THR A 76 4.35 -0.49 -1.84
C THR A 76 3.48 0.31 -2.79
N LEU A 77 2.24 -0.14 -2.97
CA LEU A 77 1.24 0.53 -3.79
C LEU A 77 0.04 0.83 -2.91
N GLU A 78 -0.61 1.97 -3.11
CA GLU A 78 -1.69 2.41 -2.24
C GLU A 78 -2.92 2.79 -3.06
N TRP A 79 -4.09 2.37 -2.61
CA TRP A 79 -5.38 2.64 -3.23
C TRP A 79 -6.31 3.32 -2.25
N ASP A 80 -7.27 4.08 -2.77
CA ASP A 80 -8.40 4.56 -1.98
C ASP A 80 -9.23 3.38 -1.43
N ILE A 81 -9.75 3.54 -0.21
CA ILE A 81 -10.58 2.50 0.44
C ILE A 81 -11.80 2.09 -0.40
N ARG A 82 -12.30 2.97 -1.28
CA ARG A 82 -13.46 2.68 -2.15
C ARG A 82 -13.22 1.55 -3.14
N SER A 83 -11.97 1.26 -3.49
CA SER A 83 -11.62 0.14 -4.38
C SER A 83 -11.25 -1.14 -3.63
N GLU A 84 -11.46 -1.21 -2.30
CA GLU A 84 -11.04 -2.36 -1.48
C GLU A 84 -11.53 -3.70 -2.02
N GLN A 85 -12.83 -3.83 -2.31
CA GLN A 85 -13.39 -5.09 -2.76
C GLN A 85 -12.78 -5.54 -4.10
N GLU A 86 -12.73 -4.64 -5.07
CA GLU A 86 -12.14 -4.89 -6.39
C GLU A 86 -10.65 -5.25 -6.26
N LEU A 87 -9.92 -4.57 -5.37
CA LEU A 87 -8.53 -4.85 -5.08
C LEU A 87 -8.33 -6.24 -4.49
N ARG A 88 -9.12 -6.62 -3.48
CA ARG A 88 -9.06 -7.95 -2.86
C ARG A 88 -9.41 -9.05 -3.86
N ASP A 89 -10.40 -8.84 -4.71
CA ASP A 89 -10.77 -9.78 -5.77
C ASP A 89 -9.63 -9.95 -6.79
N ALA A 90 -8.92 -8.87 -7.14
CA ALA A 90 -7.74 -8.94 -8.01
C ALA A 90 -6.57 -9.68 -7.32
N LEU A 91 -6.25 -9.31 -6.08
CA LEU A 91 -5.18 -9.91 -5.27
C LEU A 91 -5.37 -11.42 -5.05
N SER A 92 -6.61 -11.89 -4.87
CA SER A 92 -6.89 -13.32 -4.70
C SER A 92 -6.46 -14.19 -5.90
N LYS A 93 -6.20 -13.58 -7.07
CA LYS A 93 -5.92 -14.27 -8.34
C LYS A 93 -4.44 -14.21 -8.76
N ILE A 94 -3.61 -13.39 -8.12
CA ILE A 94 -2.24 -13.12 -8.62
C ILE A 94 -1.20 -14.17 -8.18
N GLY A 95 -1.44 -14.88 -7.07
CA GLY A 95 -0.54 -15.91 -6.54
C GLY A 95 0.80 -15.41 -5.97
N TRP A 96 0.97 -14.10 -5.80
CA TRP A 96 2.13 -13.47 -5.19
C TRP A 96 1.90 -13.21 -3.70
N ALA A 97 2.95 -13.36 -2.90
CA ALA A 97 2.94 -12.98 -1.51
C ALA A 97 2.72 -11.46 -1.39
N HIS A 98 1.86 -11.04 -0.48
CA HIS A 98 1.61 -9.62 -0.24
C HIS A 98 1.06 -9.37 1.16
N LEU A 99 1.34 -8.18 1.69
CA LEU A 99 0.67 -7.65 2.87
C LEU A 99 -0.40 -6.64 2.45
N ILE A 100 -1.50 -6.61 3.20
CA ILE A 100 -2.54 -5.59 3.11
C ILE A 100 -2.53 -4.83 4.43
N VAL A 101 -2.39 -3.51 4.37
CA VAL A 101 -2.33 -2.63 5.54
C VAL A 101 -3.33 -1.50 5.37
N ASP A 102 -4.18 -1.29 6.37
CA ASP A 102 -5.05 -0.12 6.40
C ASP A 102 -4.22 1.15 6.60
N THR A 103 -4.36 2.09 5.68
CA THR A 103 -3.62 3.35 5.71
C THR A 103 -4.56 4.54 5.63
N GLU A 104 -4.01 5.72 5.79
CA GLU A 104 -4.72 6.98 5.60
C GLU A 104 -3.82 7.97 4.90
N ASN A 105 -4.43 8.94 4.24
CA ASN A 105 -3.75 10.12 3.76
C ASN A 105 -4.56 11.36 4.16
N LYS A 106 -4.13 12.53 3.71
CA LYS A 106 -4.77 13.80 4.08
C LYS A 106 -6.23 13.91 3.62
N THR A 107 -6.65 13.12 2.63
CA THR A 107 -7.93 13.28 1.94
C THR A 107 -8.88 12.11 2.17
N CYS A 108 -8.40 10.92 2.52
CA CYS A 108 -9.21 9.72 2.66
C CYS A 108 -8.48 8.60 3.42
N ASN A 109 -9.28 7.61 3.87
CA ASN A 109 -8.75 6.30 4.22
C ASN A 109 -8.30 5.58 2.95
N SER A 110 -7.25 4.79 3.06
CA SER A 110 -6.60 4.08 1.96
C SER A 110 -6.20 2.68 2.39
N ILE A 111 -5.76 1.87 1.43
CA ILE A 111 -5.19 0.56 1.66
C ILE A 111 -3.85 0.49 0.94
N ALA A 112 -2.80 0.17 1.69
CA ALA A 112 -1.51 -0.15 1.11
C ALA A 112 -1.39 -1.66 0.89
N VAL A 113 -0.94 -2.04 -0.31
CA VAL A 113 -0.51 -3.38 -0.64
C VAL A 113 1.01 -3.37 -0.76
N VAL A 114 1.65 -4.26 -0.01
CA VAL A 114 3.10 -4.39 0.03
C VAL A 114 3.49 -5.73 -0.59
N PHE A 115 4.26 -5.69 -1.66
CA PHE A 115 4.79 -6.86 -2.37
C PHE A 115 6.25 -7.09 -1.96
N PRO A 116 6.54 -8.09 -1.11
CA PRO A 116 7.90 -8.44 -0.71
C PRO A 116 8.74 -8.84 -1.93
N LEU A 117 10.02 -8.46 -1.91
CA LEU A 117 10.96 -8.76 -2.98
C LEU A 117 11.92 -9.88 -2.57
N GLU A 118 12.31 -10.71 -3.54
CA GLU A 118 13.34 -11.73 -3.34
C GLU A 118 14.70 -11.09 -3.07
N GLU A 119 14.98 -10.00 -3.78
CA GLU A 119 16.20 -9.20 -3.68
C GLU A 119 15.84 -7.71 -3.61
N PRO A 120 16.57 -6.91 -2.81
CA PRO A 120 16.31 -5.49 -2.70
C PRO A 120 16.55 -4.75 -4.03
N ILE A 121 15.62 -3.87 -4.43
CA ILE A 121 15.80 -2.99 -5.60
C ILE A 121 16.57 -1.75 -5.18
N THR A 122 17.71 -1.50 -5.83
CA THR A 122 18.50 -0.27 -5.65
C THR A 122 18.29 0.75 -6.76
N ASP A 123 17.82 0.31 -7.94
CA ASP A 123 17.55 1.16 -9.10
C ASP A 123 16.10 1.72 -9.09
N PRO A 124 15.91 3.04 -8.99
CA PRO A 124 14.59 3.67 -9.06
C PRO A 124 13.82 3.39 -10.35
N VAL A 125 14.51 3.17 -11.48
CA VAL A 125 13.88 2.88 -12.77
C VAL A 125 13.27 1.48 -12.75
N LEU A 126 14.03 0.48 -12.28
CA LEU A 126 13.51 -0.87 -12.06
C LEU A 126 12.31 -0.88 -11.11
N TYR A 127 12.41 -0.17 -9.97
CA TYR A 127 11.30 -0.06 -9.02
C TYR A 127 10.03 0.47 -9.69
N THR A 128 10.14 1.63 -10.33
CA THR A 128 9.01 2.28 -11.00
C THR A 128 8.42 1.36 -12.08
N ARG A 129 9.26 0.65 -12.83
CA ARG A 129 8.81 -0.29 -13.86
C ARG A 129 8.04 -1.46 -13.26
N ALA A 130 8.57 -2.10 -12.23
CA ALA A 130 7.92 -3.22 -11.56
C ALA A 130 6.59 -2.77 -10.92
N ALA A 131 6.59 -1.63 -10.24
CA ALA A 131 5.39 -1.04 -9.65
C ALA A 131 4.30 -0.77 -10.70
N SER A 132 4.63 -0.12 -11.82
CA SER A 132 3.66 0.15 -12.89
C SER A 132 3.11 -1.13 -13.53
N LEU A 133 3.94 -2.18 -13.68
CA LEU A 133 3.49 -3.47 -14.18
C LEU A 133 2.54 -4.16 -13.21
N LEU A 134 2.81 -4.13 -11.91
CA LEU A 134 1.89 -4.65 -10.89
C LEU A 134 0.53 -3.94 -10.95
N VAL A 135 0.52 -2.61 -11.04
CA VAL A 135 -0.74 -1.86 -11.17
C VAL A 135 -1.52 -2.27 -12.42
N ALA A 136 -0.84 -2.42 -13.56
CA ALA A 136 -1.49 -2.82 -14.81
C ALA A 136 -2.02 -4.25 -14.76
N ILE A 137 -1.37 -5.15 -14.01
CA ILE A 137 -1.82 -6.54 -13.84
C ILE A 137 -3.03 -6.60 -12.89
N LEU A 138 -3.03 -5.81 -11.82
CA LEU A 138 -4.17 -5.76 -10.90
C LEU A 138 -5.40 -5.13 -11.57
N ASP A 139 -5.19 -4.17 -12.47
CA ASP A 139 -6.25 -3.46 -13.21
C ASP A 139 -7.29 -2.75 -12.30
N VAL A 140 -6.90 -2.34 -11.09
CA VAL A 140 -7.81 -1.71 -10.12
C VAL A 140 -7.76 -0.18 -10.23
N TYR A 141 -8.93 0.47 -10.23
CA TYR A 141 -9.04 1.94 -10.23
C TYR A 141 -8.69 2.55 -8.86
N LEU A 142 -8.64 3.89 -8.77
CA LEU A 142 -8.43 4.60 -7.49
C LEU A 142 -7.05 4.41 -6.83
N LEU A 143 -6.02 4.14 -7.62
CA LEU A 143 -4.62 4.19 -7.16
C LEU A 143 -4.24 5.61 -6.71
N GLN A 144 -3.52 5.72 -5.59
CA GLN A 144 -3.00 6.98 -5.07
C GLN A 144 -1.85 7.52 -5.93
N ASP A 145 -1.81 8.84 -6.05
CA ASP A 145 -0.84 9.54 -6.87
C ASP A 145 0.59 9.38 -6.34
N GLY A 146 1.50 8.88 -7.20
CA GLY A 146 2.93 8.79 -6.89
C GLY A 146 3.33 7.57 -6.05
N CYS A 147 2.42 6.65 -5.74
CA CYS A 147 2.73 5.45 -4.95
C CYS A 147 3.71 4.50 -5.65
N TRP A 148 3.88 4.60 -6.96
CA TRP A 148 4.87 3.84 -7.74
C TRP A 148 6.30 4.40 -7.65
N THR A 149 6.53 5.44 -6.85
CA THR A 149 7.87 6.01 -6.67
C THR A 149 8.58 5.36 -5.49
N ILE A 150 9.89 5.17 -5.62
CA ILE A 150 10.72 4.51 -4.60
C ILE A 150 10.84 5.29 -3.27
N THR A 151 10.40 6.54 -3.27
CA THR A 151 10.36 7.44 -2.10
C THR A 151 8.92 7.67 -1.64
N TYR A 152 8.00 6.76 -1.96
CA TYR A 152 6.65 6.86 -1.45
C TYR A 152 6.62 6.50 0.04
N LEU A 153 5.84 7.26 0.82
CA LEU A 153 5.58 6.96 2.22
C LEU A 153 4.10 6.68 2.38
N THR A 154 3.78 5.62 3.11
CA THR A 154 2.41 5.31 3.54
C THR A 154 2.25 5.72 4.99
N GLN A 155 1.04 6.12 5.39
CA GLN A 155 0.73 6.36 6.80
C GLN A 155 -0.21 5.27 7.29
N ALA A 156 0.32 4.33 8.06
CA ALA A 156 -0.52 3.31 8.67
C ALA A 156 -1.43 3.93 9.72
N ARG A 157 -2.70 3.51 9.73
CA ARG A 157 -3.64 3.94 10.76
C ARG A 157 -3.23 3.32 12.09
N PRO A 158 -3.38 4.01 13.24
CA PRO A 158 -3.03 3.41 14.52
C PRO A 158 -3.72 2.06 14.76
N LEU A 159 -5.00 1.95 14.39
CA LEU A 159 -5.79 0.71 14.48
C LEU A 159 -5.78 -0.10 13.19
N ALA A 160 -4.76 0.05 12.34
CA ALA A 160 -4.69 -0.67 11.09
C ALA A 160 -4.70 -2.18 11.31
N LYS A 161 -5.45 -2.88 10.46
CA LYS A 161 -5.31 -4.32 10.31
C LYS A 161 -4.14 -4.60 9.37
N ILE A 162 -3.35 -5.62 9.71
CA ILE A 162 -2.30 -6.14 8.84
C ILE A 162 -2.70 -7.56 8.49
N GLU A 163 -2.84 -7.81 7.20
CA GLU A 163 -3.11 -9.14 6.66
C GLU A 163 -1.92 -9.57 5.82
N PHE A 164 -1.58 -10.85 5.87
CA PHE A 164 -0.53 -11.42 5.03
C PHE A 164 -1.07 -12.61 4.26
N GLU A 165 -0.95 -12.53 2.94
CA GLU A 165 -1.26 -13.63 2.03
C GLU A 165 0.04 -14.28 1.58
N ASN A 166 0.13 -15.60 1.77
CA ASN A 166 1.26 -16.40 1.32
C ASN A 166 1.27 -16.50 -0.20
N GLY A 167 2.46 -16.62 -0.79
CA GLY A 167 2.57 -16.82 -2.23
C GLY A 167 4.01 -16.76 -2.71
N LEU A 168 4.16 -16.58 -4.02
CA LEU A 168 5.48 -16.37 -4.62
C LEU A 168 5.99 -14.97 -4.27
N VAL A 169 7.21 -14.91 -3.74
CA VAL A 169 7.91 -13.63 -3.50
C VAL A 169 8.32 -13.04 -4.85
N LEU A 170 8.21 -11.73 -5.00
CA LEU A 170 8.42 -11.08 -6.29
C LEU A 170 9.91 -10.91 -6.61
N ASN A 171 10.38 -11.55 -7.68
CA ASN A 171 11.66 -11.19 -8.31
C ASN A 171 11.47 -10.03 -9.29
N ALA A 172 11.77 -8.80 -8.87
CA ALA A 172 11.47 -7.61 -9.68
C ALA A 172 12.21 -7.58 -11.03
N ALA A 173 13.47 -8.03 -11.08
CA ALA A 173 14.26 -8.04 -12.31
C ALA A 173 13.67 -9.02 -13.34
N ASN A 174 13.41 -10.26 -12.93
CA ASN A 174 12.79 -11.28 -13.78
C ASN A 174 11.38 -10.86 -14.20
N PHE A 175 10.60 -10.30 -13.28
CA PHE A 175 9.27 -9.80 -13.55
C PHE A 175 9.28 -8.69 -14.59
N ALA A 176 10.10 -7.65 -14.41
CA ALA A 176 10.20 -6.55 -15.36
C ALA A 176 10.72 -7.01 -16.74
N ALA A 177 11.64 -7.97 -16.79
CA ALA A 177 12.13 -8.55 -18.03
C ALA A 177 11.04 -9.33 -18.78
N LYS A 178 10.31 -10.20 -18.09
CA LYS A 178 9.23 -11.03 -18.66
C LYS A 178 8.09 -10.17 -19.23
N HIS A 179 7.79 -9.05 -18.60
CA HIS A 179 6.69 -8.17 -18.98
C HIS A 179 7.13 -6.89 -19.71
N ARG A 180 8.34 -6.87 -20.29
CA ARG A 180 8.92 -5.68 -20.94
C ARG A 180 8.02 -5.04 -22.00
N THR A 181 7.31 -5.84 -22.79
CA THR A 181 6.42 -5.36 -23.87
C THR A 181 5.10 -4.77 -23.34
N TRP A 182 4.74 -5.07 -22.11
CA TRP A 182 3.54 -4.55 -21.46
C TRP A 182 3.77 -3.20 -20.78
N PHE A 183 5.02 -2.80 -20.58
CA PHE A 183 5.35 -1.56 -19.88
C PHE A 183 4.77 -0.31 -20.56
N VAL A 184 4.79 -0.25 -21.91
CA VAL A 184 4.19 0.88 -22.66
C VAL A 184 2.68 0.95 -22.41
N LYS A 185 2.00 -0.20 -22.42
CA LYS A 185 0.56 -0.29 -22.12
C LYS A 185 0.26 0.07 -20.67
N ALA A 186 1.12 -0.33 -19.73
CA ALA A 186 1.00 0.03 -18.32
C ALA A 186 1.16 1.54 -18.10
N ALA A 187 2.12 2.18 -18.77
CA ALA A 187 2.31 3.62 -18.70
C ALA A 187 1.10 4.40 -19.26
N ASP A 188 0.58 3.98 -20.43
CA ASP A 188 -0.61 4.58 -21.03
C ASP A 188 -1.86 4.38 -20.15
N TYR A 189 -1.98 3.19 -19.55
CA TYR A 189 -3.04 2.84 -18.61
C TYR A 189 -3.03 3.72 -17.36
N MET A 190 -1.85 3.98 -16.77
CA MET A 190 -1.68 4.88 -15.61
C MET A 190 -2.08 6.32 -15.94
N VAL A 191 -1.77 6.80 -17.14
CA VAL A 191 -2.16 8.14 -17.62
C VAL A 191 -3.65 8.20 -17.95
N GLY A 192 -4.22 7.13 -18.51
CA GLY A 192 -5.63 7.03 -18.89
C GLY A 192 -6.60 6.98 -17.71
N LYS A 193 -6.33 6.16 -16.68
CA LYS A 193 -7.18 6.09 -15.48
C LYS A 193 -7.11 7.36 -14.62
N LYS A 194 -5.98 8.07 -14.62
CA LYS A 194 -5.86 9.40 -13.96
C LYS A 194 -6.82 10.44 -14.56
N ARG A 195 -7.10 10.36 -15.87
CA ARG A 195 -8.12 11.20 -16.53
C ARG A 195 -9.55 10.77 -16.22
N ALA A 196 -9.80 9.48 -15.99
CA ALA A 196 -11.13 8.97 -15.60
C ALA A 196 -11.47 9.29 -14.14
N GLN A 197 -10.48 9.30 -13.24
CA GLN A 197 -10.64 9.72 -11.84
C GLN A 197 -11.00 11.19 -11.68
N THR A 198 -10.39 12.08 -12.47
CA THR A 198 -10.71 13.52 -12.48
C THR A 198 -11.99 13.86 -13.22
N ALA A 199 -12.58 12.91 -13.94
CA ALA A 199 -13.84 13.08 -14.65
C ALA A 199 -15.09 12.78 -13.79
N ILE A 200 -14.94 12.34 -12.53
CA ILE A 200 -16.06 12.32 -11.58
C ILE A 200 -16.36 13.77 -11.21
N PRO A 201 -17.46 14.37 -11.68
CA PRO A 201 -17.73 15.78 -11.40
C PRO A 201 -17.87 15.97 -9.88
N ASP A 202 -17.35 17.07 -9.33
CA ASP A 202 -17.40 17.40 -7.89
C ASP A 202 -18.80 17.23 -7.27
N GLY A 203 -19.87 17.37 -8.07
CA GLY A 203 -21.24 17.11 -7.66
C GLY A 203 -21.51 15.66 -7.25
N ILE A 204 -20.93 14.67 -7.93
CA ILE A 204 -21.09 13.25 -7.61
C ILE A 204 -20.28 12.88 -6.36
N GLN A 205 -19.07 13.43 -6.19
CA GLN A 205 -18.31 13.23 -4.94
C GLN A 205 -19.06 13.79 -3.72
N LYS A 206 -19.66 14.99 -3.82
CA LYS A 206 -20.48 15.56 -2.75
C LYS A 206 -21.75 14.75 -2.48
N LEU A 207 -22.37 14.16 -3.51
CA LEU A 207 -23.52 13.28 -3.37
C LEU A 207 -23.16 11.96 -2.68
N MET A 208 -22.02 11.36 -3.02
CA MET A 208 -21.53 10.14 -2.36
C MET A 208 -21.11 10.40 -0.91
N GLN A 209 -20.47 11.53 -0.61
CA GLN A 209 -20.15 11.93 0.77
C GLN A 209 -21.41 12.20 1.60
N ARG A 210 -22.44 12.81 1.01
CA ARG A 210 -23.75 12.97 1.66
C ARG A 210 -24.43 11.62 1.89
N ALA A 211 -24.43 10.72 0.91
CA ALA A 211 -25.02 9.40 1.05
C ALA A 211 -24.32 8.56 2.13
N ALA A 212 -22.98 8.64 2.23
CA ALA A 212 -22.21 7.96 3.28
C ALA A 212 -22.48 8.56 4.68
N ALA A 213 -22.59 9.88 4.79
CA ALA A 213 -22.94 10.56 6.04
C ALA A 213 -24.38 10.24 6.49
N THR A 214 -25.33 10.18 5.54
CA THR A 214 -26.71 9.76 5.79
C THR A 214 -26.78 8.29 6.19
N LYS A 215 -25.97 7.42 5.59
CA LYS A 215 -25.87 6.00 5.97
C LYS A 215 -25.30 5.81 7.39
N ALA A 216 -24.33 6.64 7.78
CA ALA A 216 -23.77 6.65 9.14
C ALA A 216 -24.73 7.22 10.20
N GLN A 217 -25.62 8.15 9.82
CA GLN A 217 -26.64 8.72 10.71
C GLN A 217 -27.90 7.85 10.84
N LEU A 218 -28.22 7.06 9.83
CA LEU A 218 -29.44 6.22 9.82
C LEU A 218 -29.25 4.84 10.46
N GLY A 219 -28.05 4.48 10.91
CA GLY A 219 -27.77 3.24 11.63
C GLY A 219 -28.48 2.02 11.03
N GLU A 220 -27.92 1.42 9.98
CA GLU A 220 -28.60 0.27 9.33
C GLU A 220 -28.94 -0.83 10.36
N PRO A 221 -30.18 -1.36 10.34
CA PRO A 221 -30.58 -2.40 11.26
C PRO A 221 -29.79 -3.66 10.95
N THR A 222 -29.15 -4.23 11.97
CA THR A 222 -28.55 -5.56 11.88
C THR A 222 -29.63 -6.55 11.47
N GLY A 223 -29.38 -7.35 10.44
CA GLY A 223 -30.33 -8.25 9.77
C GLY A 223 -30.87 -9.42 10.61
N LEU A 224 -31.19 -9.19 11.88
CA LEU A 224 -31.82 -10.13 12.81
C LEU A 224 -33.31 -9.80 13.08
N ASP A 225 -33.83 -8.64 12.66
CA ASP A 225 -35.21 -8.21 12.95
C ASP A 225 -36.26 -8.55 11.86
N LEU A 226 -35.94 -9.38 10.87
CA LEU A 226 -36.85 -9.71 9.76
C LEU A 226 -37.50 -11.11 9.83
N TRP A 227 -37.40 -11.82 10.96
CA TRP A 227 -37.95 -13.19 11.10
C TRP A 227 -38.93 -13.39 12.28
N GLU A 228 -39.56 -12.33 12.79
CA GLU A 228 -40.74 -12.45 13.65
C GLU A 228 -41.94 -11.78 12.98
N GLY A 229 -42.60 -12.49 12.06
CA GLY A 229 -43.85 -12.00 11.49
C GLY A 229 -44.25 -12.55 10.13
N LEU A 230 -44.20 -13.87 9.93
CA LEU A 230 -45.02 -14.59 8.94
C LEU A 230 -45.41 -15.96 9.49
#